data_AF-A0A916JB59-F1
#
_entry.id   AF-A0A916JB59-F1
#
_cell.length_a   1.000
_cell.length_b   1.000
_cell.length_c   1.000
_cell.angle_alpha   90.00
_cell.angle_beta   90.00
_cell.angle_gamma   90.00
#
_symmetry.space_group_name_H-M   'P 1'
#
loop_
_entity.id
_entity.type
_entity.pdbx_description
1 polymer ?
#
loop_
_entity_poly.entity_id
_entity_poly.type
_entity_poly.pdbx_seq_one_letter_code
_entity_poly.pdbx_strand_id
1 'polypeptide(L)'
;MTLSQLFLSISENPWPLVLYFVAIPLAAWLVGIVATGSRDVRFWSYIYAVLIYAISLPGVFAVTLNVYLFLFERQSIWQANIILQFLPVVSMAITLMLIKSKIPFSLIPGFGKISGFLTLITALIGIMWLLDRIHLVSFTYVPFSAILIGFVLTLLAIRFAWSKLF
;
A
#
# COMPACT_ATOMS: atom_id res chain seq x y z
N MET A 1 -3.37 -20.56 8.13
CA MET A 1 -4.25 -19.52 8.71
C MET A 1 -4.72 -18.62 7.58
N THR A 2 -6.03 -18.35 7.47
CA THR A 2 -6.56 -17.36 6.52
C THR A 2 -6.37 -15.92 7.06
N LEU A 3 -6.47 -14.89 6.21
CA LEU A 3 -6.41 -13.49 6.68
C LEU A 3 -7.47 -13.20 7.75
N SER A 4 -8.66 -13.78 7.61
CA SER A 4 -9.72 -13.68 8.61
C SER A 4 -9.32 -14.31 9.94
N GLN A 5 -8.67 -15.48 9.94
CA GLN A 5 -8.18 -16.12 11.16
C GLN A 5 -7.05 -15.32 11.81
N LEU A 6 -6.16 -14.71 11.01
CA LEU A 6 -5.09 -13.85 11.51
C LEU A 6 -5.66 -12.59 12.19
N PHE A 7 -6.69 -11.97 11.63
CA PHE A 7 -7.37 -10.85 12.26
C PHE A 7 -8.11 -11.23 13.55
N LEU A 8 -8.74 -12.40 13.59
CA LEU A 8 -9.35 -12.92 14.80
C LEU A 8 -8.31 -13.16 15.90
N SER A 9 -7.20 -13.85 15.59
CA SER A 9 -6.13 -14.10 16.57
C SER A 9 -5.50 -12.82 17.11
N ILE A 10 -5.35 -11.78 16.29
CA ILE A 10 -4.82 -10.49 16.75
C ILE A 10 -5.88 -9.72 17.56
N SER A 11 -7.17 -9.90 17.26
CA SER A 11 -8.25 -9.30 18.04
C SER A 11 -8.41 -9.96 19.41
N GLU A 12 -8.12 -11.27 19.51
CA GLU A 12 -8.11 -12.01 20.78
C GLU A 12 -6.95 -11.61 21.69
N ASN A 13 -5.76 -11.34 21.12
CA ASN A 13 -4.62 -10.86 21.91
C ASN A 13 -3.82 -9.77 21.15
N PRO A 14 -4.21 -8.49 21.30
CA PRO A 14 -3.58 -7.39 20.58
C PRO A 14 -2.23 -6.94 21.16
N TRP A 15 -1.92 -7.33 22.40
CA TRP A 15 -0.76 -6.82 23.13
C TRP A 15 0.59 -7.06 22.44
N PRO A 16 0.90 -8.23 21.84
CA PRO A 16 2.17 -8.45 21.17
C PRO A 16 2.37 -7.49 19.99
N LEU A 17 1.30 -7.22 19.25
CA LEU A 17 1.34 -6.32 18.10
C LEU A 17 1.52 -4.87 18.54
N VAL A 18 0.78 -4.44 19.57
CA VAL A 18 0.93 -3.11 20.16
C VAL A 18 2.36 -2.91 20.70
N LEU A 19 2.89 -3.88 21.45
CA LEU A 19 4.25 -3.80 21.98
C LEU A 19 5.28 -3.69 20.88
N TYR A 20 5.16 -4.44 19.79
CA TYR A 20 6.05 -4.33 18.64
C TYR A 20 6.03 -2.92 18.02
N PHE A 21 4.83 -2.38 17.76
CA PHE A 21 4.68 -1.05 17.15
C PHE A 21 5.01 0.10 18.09
N VAL A 22 5.00 -0.09 19.40
CA VAL A 22 5.44 0.91 20.38
C VAL A 22 6.95 0.81 20.63
N ALA A 23 7.50 -0.41 20.63
CA ALA A 23 8.92 -0.65 20.87
C ALA A 23 9.81 -0.08 19.76
N ILE A 24 9.39 -0.11 18.49
CA ILE A 24 10.21 0.39 17.39
C ILE A 24 10.41 1.93 17.45
N PRO A 25 9.37 2.77 17.58
CA PRO A 25 9.55 4.21 17.78
C PRO A 25 10.40 4.52 19.02
N LEU A 26 10.20 3.79 20.12
CA LEU A 26 11.01 3.93 21.32
C LEU A 26 12.48 3.58 21.06
N ALA A 27 12.75 2.49 20.35
CA ALA A 27 14.10 2.10 19.97
C ALA A 27 14.74 3.15 19.06
N ALA A 28 14.01 3.68 18.07
CA ALA A 28 14.49 4.75 17.20
C ALA A 28 14.80 6.03 17.99
N TRP A 29 14.00 6.35 19.00
CA TRP A 29 14.25 7.49 19.89
C TRP A 29 15.49 7.29 20.77
N LEU A 30 15.63 6.11 21.40
CA LEU A 30 16.79 5.76 22.22
C LEU A 30 18.09 5.75 21.41
N VAL A 31 18.07 5.12 20.23
CA VAL A 31 19.18 5.16 19.27
C VAL A 31 19.49 6.60 18.86
N GLY A 32 18.45 7.43 18.69
CA GLY A 32 18.57 8.87 18.43
C GLY A 32 19.33 9.63 19.52
N ILE A 33 19.13 9.29 20.79
CA ILE A 33 19.86 9.92 21.91
C ILE A 33 21.32 9.46 21.89
N VAL A 34 21.57 8.15 21.82
CA VAL A 34 22.92 7.57 21.89
C VAL A 34 23.78 7.93 20.68
N ALA A 35 23.19 8.01 19.50
CA ALA A 35 23.90 8.37 18.27
C ALA A 35 24.29 9.85 18.23
N THR A 36 23.59 10.73 18.96
CA THR A 36 23.85 12.18 18.98
C THR A 36 25.20 12.44 19.67
N GLY A 37 26.25 12.71 18.88
CA GLY A 37 27.62 12.97 19.37
C GLY A 37 28.63 11.87 19.01
N SER A 38 28.19 10.77 18.41
CA SER A 38 29.08 9.71 17.92
C SER A 38 29.68 10.05 16.54
N ARG A 39 30.95 9.67 16.31
CA ARG A 39 31.63 9.88 15.01
C ARG A 39 31.27 8.85 13.94
N ASP A 40 30.73 7.70 14.33
CA ASP A 40 30.48 6.55 13.43
C ASP A 40 29.11 6.60 12.74
N VAL A 41 28.93 7.60 11.88
CA VAL A 41 27.69 7.83 11.11
C VAL A 41 27.29 6.58 10.30
N ARG A 42 28.27 5.81 9.80
CA ARG A 42 28.02 4.58 9.02
C ARG A 42 27.34 3.49 9.85
N PHE A 43 27.80 3.26 11.08
CA PHE A 43 27.25 2.21 11.95
C PHE A 43 25.79 2.50 12.32
N TRP A 44 25.49 3.74 12.73
CA TRP A 44 24.12 4.14 13.06
C TRP A 44 23.19 4.12 11.86
N SER A 45 23.69 4.47 10.66
CA SER A 45 22.89 4.40 9.43
C SER A 45 22.41 2.97 9.13
N TYR A 46 23.19 1.93 9.46
CA TYR A 46 22.74 0.54 9.35
C TYR A 46 21.68 0.17 10.38
N ILE A 47 21.82 0.60 11.63
CA ILE A 47 20.81 0.37 12.67
C ILE A 47 19.49 1.02 12.27
N TYR A 48 19.52 2.28 11.81
CA TYR A 48 18.33 2.95 11.33
C TYR A 48 17.73 2.28 10.10
N ALA A 49 18.54 1.74 9.18
CA ALA A 49 18.02 0.98 8.05
C ALA A 49 17.21 -0.22 8.53
N VAL A 50 17.71 -1.00 9.49
CA VAL A 50 16.99 -2.16 10.05
C VAL A 50 15.66 -1.73 10.68
N LEU A 51 15.66 -0.66 11.47
CA LEU A 51 14.43 -0.13 12.10
C LEU A 51 13.41 0.35 11.06
N ILE A 52 13.87 1.04 10.02
CA ILE A 52 13.03 1.50 8.92
C ILE A 52 12.41 0.31 8.19
N TYR A 53 13.19 -0.70 7.81
CA TYR A 53 12.64 -1.86 7.13
C TYR A 53 11.65 -2.63 8.00
N ALA A 54 11.94 -2.78 9.29
CA ALA A 54 11.07 -3.46 10.25
C ALA A 54 9.70 -2.77 10.38
N ILE A 55 9.66 -1.43 10.40
CA ILE A 55 8.40 -0.69 10.54
C ILE A 55 7.68 -0.43 9.21
N SER A 56 8.44 -0.19 8.14
CA SER A 56 7.87 0.17 6.85
C SER A 56 7.17 -1.01 6.18
N LEU A 57 7.64 -2.24 6.34
CA LEU A 57 6.99 -3.40 5.73
C LEU A 57 5.55 -3.61 6.24
N PRO A 58 5.29 -3.71 7.55
CA PRO A 58 3.92 -3.80 8.06
C PRO A 58 3.13 -2.49 7.91
N GLY A 59 3.79 -1.33 7.96
CA GLY A 59 3.14 -0.03 7.73
C GLY A 59 2.57 0.10 6.32
N VAL A 60 3.37 -0.23 5.29
CA VAL A 60 2.95 -0.21 3.89
C VAL A 60 1.87 -1.25 3.61
N PHE A 61 1.95 -2.43 4.24
CA PHE A 61 0.88 -3.43 4.17
C PHE A 61 -0.44 -2.88 4.72
N ALA A 62 -0.42 -2.25 5.90
CA ALA A 62 -1.62 -1.65 6.48
C ALA A 62 -2.20 -0.54 5.60
N VAL A 63 -1.36 0.34 5.03
CA VAL A 63 -1.82 1.38 4.08
C VAL A 63 -2.48 0.74 2.86
N THR A 64 -1.81 -0.24 2.24
CA THR A 64 -2.30 -0.91 1.03
C THR A 64 -3.63 -1.62 1.28
N LEU A 65 -3.74 -2.32 2.41
CA LEU A 65 -4.97 -2.99 2.82
C LEU A 65 -6.12 -2.00 3.02
N ASN A 66 -5.88 -0.89 3.72
CA ASN A 66 -6.90 0.16 3.90
C ASN A 66 -7.36 0.73 2.56
N VAL A 67 -6.42 1.06 1.68
CA VAL A 67 -6.75 1.60 0.34
C VAL A 67 -7.56 0.59 -0.47
N TYR A 68 -7.21 -0.69 -0.40
CA TYR A 68 -7.95 -1.75 -1.08
C TYR A 68 -9.39 -1.88 -0.54
N LEU A 69 -9.54 -2.03 0.77
CA LEU A 69 -10.86 -2.16 1.43
C LEU A 69 -11.76 -0.95 1.17
N PHE A 70 -11.17 0.24 1.14
CA PHE A 70 -11.89 1.49 0.90
C PHE A 70 -12.28 1.66 -0.57
N LEU A 71 -11.35 1.47 -1.51
CA LEU A 71 -11.58 1.75 -2.92
C LEU A 71 -12.39 0.66 -3.64
N PHE A 72 -12.14 -0.62 -3.32
CA PHE A 72 -12.75 -1.76 -4.04
C PHE A 72 -13.92 -2.36 -3.25
N GLU A 73 -13.74 -2.62 -1.95
CA GLU A 73 -14.81 -3.23 -1.14
C GLU A 73 -15.79 -2.21 -0.55
N ARG A 74 -15.49 -0.92 -0.65
CA ARG A 74 -16.28 0.20 -0.07
C ARG A 74 -16.60 -0.01 1.41
N GLN A 75 -15.72 -0.71 2.13
CA GLN A 75 -15.89 -0.87 3.57
C GLN A 75 -15.82 0.47 4.28
N SER A 76 -16.71 0.64 5.25
CA SER A 76 -16.71 1.81 6.11
C SER A 76 -15.46 1.82 6.97
N ILE A 77 -14.76 2.96 6.99
CA ILE A 77 -13.60 3.22 7.86
C ILE A 77 -13.96 3.02 9.34
N TRP A 78 -15.25 3.11 9.69
CA TRP A 78 -15.74 2.93 11.06
C TRP A 78 -15.75 1.46 11.53
N GLN A 79 -15.72 0.50 10.60
CA GLN A 79 -15.61 -0.94 10.92
C GLN A 79 -14.16 -1.43 10.88
N ALA A 80 -13.22 -0.55 10.57
CA ALA A 80 -11.80 -0.85 10.54
C ALA A 80 -11.28 -1.20 11.94
N ASN A 81 -10.50 -2.27 12.02
CA ASN A 81 -9.78 -2.58 13.25
C ASN A 81 -8.63 -1.57 13.44
N ILE A 82 -8.80 -0.66 14.39
CA ILE A 82 -7.86 0.44 14.69
C ILE A 82 -6.43 -0.08 14.91
N ILE A 83 -6.30 -1.23 15.59
CA ILE A 83 -4.99 -1.80 15.97
C ILE A 83 -4.25 -2.34 14.75
N LEU A 84 -4.96 -2.93 13.80
CA LEU A 84 -4.35 -3.53 12.61
C LEU A 84 -4.16 -2.55 11.46
N GLN A 85 -5.07 -1.58 11.35
CA GLN A 85 -5.14 -0.70 10.19
C GLN A 85 -4.50 0.67 10.46
N PHE A 86 -4.62 1.22 11.66
CA PHE A 86 -4.11 2.56 11.97
C PHE A 86 -2.79 2.52 12.74
N LEU A 87 -2.65 1.62 13.72
CA LEU A 87 -1.45 1.56 14.56
C LEU A 87 -0.14 1.40 13.76
N PRO A 88 -0.05 0.51 12.74
CA PRO A 88 1.18 0.36 11.97
C PRO A 88 1.52 1.62 11.17
N VAL A 89 0.50 2.32 10.66
CA VAL A 89 0.66 3.54 9.86
C VAL A 89 1.16 4.69 10.72
N VAL A 90 0.55 4.87 11.90
CA VAL A 90 0.95 5.91 12.86
C VAL A 90 2.35 5.64 13.39
N SER A 91 2.64 4.39 13.79
CA SER A 91 3.97 4.01 14.29
C SER A 91 5.06 4.18 13.23
N MET A 92 4.77 3.82 11.96
CA MET A 92 5.66 4.08 10.84
C MET A 92 5.93 5.58 10.66
N ALA A 93 4.89 6.41 10.65
CA ALA A 93 5.04 7.85 10.49
C ALA A 93 5.91 8.47 11.61
N ILE A 94 5.64 8.11 12.87
CA ILE A 94 6.42 8.59 14.02
C ILE A 94 7.88 8.14 13.91
N THR A 95 8.12 6.86 13.63
CA THR A 95 9.48 6.31 13.52
C THR A 95 10.27 7.00 12.41
N LEU A 96 9.67 7.18 11.23
CA LEU A 96 10.32 7.87 10.12
C LEU A 96 10.60 9.34 10.45
N MET A 97 9.68 10.04 11.11
CA MET A 97 9.88 11.44 11.53
C MET A 97 11.03 11.56 12.54
N LEU A 98 11.11 10.66 13.52
CA LEU A 98 12.20 10.64 14.50
C LEU A 98 13.56 10.42 13.83
N ILE A 99 13.65 9.47 12.90
CA ILE A 99 14.90 9.17 12.19
C ILE A 99 15.30 10.32 11.27
N LYS A 100 14.35 10.91 10.54
CA LYS A 100 14.57 12.06 9.65
C LYS A 100 15.22 13.25 10.38
N SER A 101 14.83 13.45 11.64
CA SER A 101 15.37 14.52 12.50
C SER A 101 16.84 14.31 12.87
N LYS A 102 17.32 13.05 12.84
CA LYS A 102 18.68 12.68 13.26
C LYS A 102 19.64 12.49 12.09
N ILE A 103 19.21 11.83 11.02
CA ILE A 103 20.06 11.52 9.86
C ILE A 103 19.27 11.74 8.56
N PRO A 104 19.84 12.39 7.53
CA PRO A 104 19.17 12.50 6.24
C PRO A 104 19.01 11.12 5.60
N PHE A 105 17.82 10.86 5.04
CA PHE A 105 17.48 9.56 4.43
C PHE A 105 18.38 9.15 3.27
N SER A 106 19.11 10.09 2.65
CA SER A 106 20.10 9.80 1.61
C SER A 106 21.30 8.98 2.11
N LEU A 107 21.62 9.04 3.41
CA LEU A 107 22.70 8.28 4.03
C LEU A 107 22.27 6.87 4.44
N ILE A 108 20.96 6.58 4.41
CA ILE A 108 20.43 5.30 4.87
C ILE A 108 20.51 4.29 3.72
N PRO A 109 21.24 3.18 3.90
CA PRO A 109 21.38 2.17 2.86
C PRO A 109 20.00 1.54 2.56
N GLY A 110 19.62 1.55 1.27
CA GLY A 110 18.39 0.92 0.81
C GLY A 110 17.11 1.75 0.89
N PHE A 111 17.13 2.96 1.46
CA PHE A 111 15.93 3.81 1.56
C PHE A 111 15.28 4.09 0.18
N GLY A 112 16.10 4.29 -0.85
CA GLY A 112 15.61 4.46 -2.23
C GLY A 112 14.78 3.28 -2.75
N LYS A 113 15.08 2.04 -2.30
CA LYS A 113 14.30 0.86 -2.67
C LYS A 113 12.91 0.87 -2.04
N ILE A 114 12.78 1.35 -0.80
CA ILE A 114 11.49 1.46 -0.10
C ILE A 114 10.61 2.50 -0.78
N SER A 115 11.18 3.66 -1.11
CA SER A 115 10.45 4.70 -1.86
C SER A 115 10.04 4.23 -3.25
N GLY A 116 10.93 3.52 -3.97
CA GLY A 116 10.62 2.89 -5.25
C GLY A 116 9.52 1.84 -5.14
N PHE A 117 9.54 1.00 -4.10
CA PHE A 117 8.49 0.02 -3.84
C PHE A 117 7.13 0.69 -3.56
N LEU A 118 7.12 1.75 -2.74
CA LEU A 118 5.90 2.49 -2.43
C LEU A 118 5.30 3.14 -3.69
N THR A 119 6.13 3.79 -4.50
CA THR A 119 5.68 4.39 -5.77
C THR A 119 5.14 3.35 -6.74
N LEU A 120 5.76 2.17 -6.84
CA LEU A 120 5.25 1.06 -7.64
C LEU A 120 3.88 0.58 -7.14
N ILE A 121 3.71 0.37 -5.83
CA ILE A 121 2.43 -0.03 -5.25
C ILE A 121 1.37 1.03 -5.51
N THR A 122 1.67 2.30 -5.26
CA THR A 122 0.73 3.41 -5.51
C THR A 122 0.34 3.49 -6.98
N ALA A 123 1.30 3.34 -7.90
CA ALA A 123 1.01 3.31 -9.33
C ALA A 123 0.11 2.11 -9.69
N LEU A 124 0.41 0.92 -9.17
CA LEU A 124 -0.37 -0.29 -9.42
C LEU A 124 -1.81 -0.14 -8.91
N ILE A 125 -1.99 0.30 -7.66
CA ILE A 125 -3.31 0.57 -7.08
C ILE A 125 -4.03 1.64 -7.87
N GLY A 126 -3.34 2.72 -8.27
CA GLY A 126 -3.92 3.78 -9.09
C GLY A 126 -4.44 3.28 -10.43
N ILE A 127 -3.68 2.42 -11.11
CA ILE A 127 -4.11 1.78 -12.36
C ILE A 127 -5.30 0.86 -12.09
N MET A 128 -5.23 -0.01 -11.08
CA MET A 128 -6.33 -0.93 -10.74
C MET A 128 -7.61 -0.16 -10.38
N TRP A 129 -7.50 0.94 -9.65
CA TRP A 129 -8.63 1.81 -9.31
C TRP A 129 -9.21 2.49 -10.54
N LEU A 130 -8.37 2.97 -11.46
CA LEU A 130 -8.82 3.55 -12.72
C LEU A 130 -9.59 2.51 -13.56
N LEU A 131 -9.06 1.29 -13.66
CA LEU A 131 -9.70 0.18 -14.36
C LEU A 131 -11.06 -0.21 -13.75
N ASP A 132 -11.13 -0.28 -12.42
CA ASP A 132 -12.37 -0.53 -11.68
C ASP A 132 -13.40 0.59 -11.93
N ARG A 133 -12.98 1.85 -11.89
CA ARG A 133 -13.86 3.00 -12.11
C ARG A 133 -14.38 3.10 -13.54
N ILE A 134 -13.57 2.75 -14.53
CA ILE A 134 -13.97 2.69 -15.95
C ILE A 134 -14.95 1.53 -16.19
N HIS A 135 -15.27 0.70 -15.18
CA HIS A 135 -16.09 -0.50 -15.32
C HIS A 135 -15.57 -1.41 -16.44
N LEU A 136 -14.27 -1.40 -16.71
CA LEU A 136 -13.64 -2.30 -17.69
C LEU A 136 -13.71 -3.77 -17.23
N VAL A 137 -14.06 -4.01 -15.96
CA VAL A 137 -14.39 -5.33 -15.41
C VAL A 137 -15.82 -5.79 -15.77
N SER A 138 -16.71 -4.88 -16.19
CA SER A 138 -18.02 -5.25 -16.77
C SER A 138 -17.89 -5.89 -18.16
N PHE A 139 -16.71 -5.88 -18.77
CA PHE A 139 -16.49 -6.61 -20.01
C PHE A 139 -16.38 -8.14 -19.82
N THR A 140 -16.39 -8.62 -18.58
CA THR A 140 -16.34 -10.06 -18.29
C THR A 140 -17.70 -10.75 -18.38
N TYR A 141 -18.80 -10.00 -18.50
CA TYR A 141 -20.16 -10.55 -18.70
C TYR A 141 -20.84 -10.03 -19.97
N VAL A 142 -20.07 -9.66 -20.99
CA VAL A 142 -20.66 -9.48 -22.32
C VAL A 142 -20.86 -10.88 -22.91
N PRO A 143 -22.10 -11.38 -23.03
CA PRO A 143 -22.33 -12.68 -23.66
C PRO A 143 -21.72 -12.63 -25.05
N PHE A 144 -21.03 -13.69 -25.46
CA PHE A 144 -20.34 -13.78 -26.75
C PHE A 144 -21.25 -13.36 -27.93
N SER A 145 -22.56 -13.59 -27.80
CA SER A 145 -23.60 -13.13 -28.73
C SER A 145 -23.65 -11.61 -28.91
N ALA A 146 -23.49 -10.80 -27.87
CA ALA A 146 -23.53 -9.34 -27.96
C ALA A 146 -22.31 -8.77 -28.71
N ILE A 147 -21.12 -9.39 -28.56
CA ILE A 147 -19.92 -9.05 -29.34
C ILE A 147 -20.15 -9.37 -30.82
N LEU A 148 -20.74 -10.54 -31.10
CA LEU A 148 -21.05 -11.00 -32.45
C LEU A 148 -22.10 -10.11 -33.14
N ILE A 149 -23.13 -9.69 -32.41
CA ILE A 149 -24.15 -8.72 -32.89
C ILE A 149 -23.51 -7.36 -33.16
N GLY A 150 -22.65 -6.87 -32.27
CA GLY A 150 -21.92 -5.61 -32.45
C GLY A 150 -21.05 -5.63 -33.71
N PHE A 151 -20.33 -6.72 -33.94
CA PHE A 151 -19.49 -6.94 -35.12
C PHE A 151 -20.30 -6.97 -36.42
N VAL A 152 -21.42 -7.69 -36.44
CA VAL A 152 -22.31 -7.75 -37.62
C VAL A 152 -22.95 -6.38 -37.90
N LEU A 153 -23.38 -5.66 -36.86
CA LEU A 153 -23.93 -4.31 -37.00
C LEU A 153 -22.92 -3.32 -37.55
N THR A 154 -21.65 -3.39 -37.12
CA THR A 154 -20.60 -2.52 -37.65
C THR A 154 -20.29 -2.83 -39.11
N LEU A 155 -20.20 -4.11 -39.50
CA LEU A 155 -20.04 -4.50 -40.90
C LEU A 155 -21.20 -4.02 -41.78
N LEU A 156 -22.44 -4.14 -41.29
CA LEU A 156 -23.62 -3.63 -42.00
C LEU A 156 -23.61 -2.10 -42.09
N ALA A 157 -23.27 -1.39 -41.01
CA ALA A 157 -23.17 0.07 -41.02
C ALA A 157 -22.11 0.56 -42.01
N ILE A 158 -20.94 -0.08 -42.06
CA ILE A 158 -19.89 0.23 -43.03
C ILE A 158 -20.37 -0.05 -44.45
N ARG A 159 -21.02 -1.20 -44.69
CA ARG A 159 -21.58 -1.55 -46.01
C ARG A 159 -22.62 -0.52 -46.46
N PHE A 160 -23.50 -0.09 -45.57
CA PHE A 160 -24.57 0.88 -45.87
C PHE A 160 -24.03 2.30 -46.07
N ALA A 161 -22.99 2.68 -45.31
CA ALA A 161 -22.30 3.95 -45.48
C ALA A 161 -21.58 4.00 -46.83
N TRP A 162 -20.92 2.91 -47.23
CA TRP A 162 -20.24 2.82 -48.53
C TRP A 162 -21.21 2.82 -49.71
N SER A 163 -22.38 2.15 -49.61
CA SER A 163 -23.39 2.15 -50.68
C SER A 163 -24.19 3.44 -50.80
N LYS A 164 -24.01 4.41 -49.89
CA LYS A 164 -24.62 5.76 -49.98
C LYS A 164 -23.61 6.82 -50.42
N LEU A 165 -22.30 6.55 -50.30
CA LEU A 165 -21.22 7.46 -50.66
C LEU A 165 -20.64 7.17 -52.06
N PHE A 166 -20.91 6.00 -52.63
CA PHE A 166 -20.68 5.61 -54.03
C PHE A 166 -22.00 5.18 -54.65
#